data_AF-A0AAW9SN43-F1
#
_entry.id   AF-A0AAW9SN43-F1
#
_cell.length_a   1.000
_cell.length_b   1.000
_cell.length_c   1.000
_cell.angle_alpha   90.00
_cell.angle_beta   90.00
_cell.angle_gamma   90.00
#
_symmetry.space_group_name_H-M   'P 1'
#
loop_
_entity.id
_entity.type
_entity.pdbx_description
1 polymer ?
#
loop_
_entity_poly.entity_id
_entity_poly.type
_entity_poly.pdbx_seq_one_letter_code
_entity_poly.pdbx_strand_id
1 'polypeptide(L)'
;MFRRHLLLTAPAFIALGACTGGPLGLAMAPNSVLIVTRHADREGEDLTAKGRQRARALVAALDGMPLDAIYAPGIKRNLDTAAPLAAARGFAVHRIPQEAPTAALMQAGAGKSVIWIGNKGNIATIWEDLGLSDPAPLAYGDLHILRSDSDGGLTLDRRRYGPD
;
A
#
# COMPACT_ATOMS: atom_id res chain seq x y z
N MET A 1 -26.16 -21.82 72.14
CA MET A 1 -26.76 -20.71 71.36
C MET A 1 -25.88 -20.45 70.15
N PHE A 2 -26.45 -20.66 68.96
CA PHE A 2 -25.84 -20.42 67.65
C PHE A 2 -25.51 -18.95 67.42
N ARG A 3 -24.42 -18.65 66.68
CA ARG A 3 -24.30 -17.53 65.71
C ARG A 3 -22.93 -17.61 65.02
N ARG A 4 -22.86 -18.17 63.82
CA ARG A 4 -23.09 -17.56 62.48
C ARG A 4 -21.84 -16.85 61.96
N HIS A 5 -21.27 -17.49 60.94
CA HIS A 5 -20.22 -17.06 60.03
C HIS A 5 -20.51 -15.68 59.40
N LEU A 6 -19.45 -14.91 59.11
CA LEU A 6 -19.48 -13.93 58.03
C LEU A 6 -18.07 -13.81 57.41
N LEU A 7 -17.89 -14.49 56.26
CA LEU A 7 -16.76 -14.30 55.37
C LEU A 7 -16.96 -12.96 54.64
N LEU A 8 -16.03 -12.02 54.82
CA LEU A 8 -15.99 -10.75 54.06
C LEU A 8 -15.12 -10.94 52.83
N THR A 9 -15.76 -11.15 51.68
CA THR A 9 -15.17 -11.15 50.35
C THR A 9 -14.94 -9.71 49.89
N ALA A 10 -13.68 -9.36 49.59
CA ALA A 10 -13.31 -8.09 48.95
C ALA A 10 -13.53 -8.18 47.42
N PRO A 11 -14.21 -7.23 46.77
CA PRO A 11 -14.22 -7.15 45.33
C PRO A 11 -13.02 -6.32 44.85
N ALA A 12 -12.06 -6.99 44.19
CA ALA A 12 -11.01 -6.35 43.43
C ALA A 12 -11.63 -5.75 42.14
N PHE A 13 -11.76 -4.43 42.09
CA PHE A 13 -12.10 -3.71 40.85
C PHE A 13 -10.87 -3.68 39.94
N ILE A 14 -10.82 -4.63 39.00
CA ILE A 14 -9.86 -4.62 37.89
C ILE A 14 -10.38 -3.59 36.88
N ALA A 15 -9.66 -2.47 36.75
CA ALA A 15 -9.88 -1.49 35.70
C ALA A 15 -9.44 -2.10 34.36
N LEU A 16 -10.41 -2.58 33.57
CA LEU A 16 -10.19 -2.95 32.18
C LEU A 16 -10.02 -1.65 31.37
N GLY A 17 -8.77 -1.36 31.01
CA GLY A 17 -8.45 -0.33 30.02
C GLY A 17 -9.14 -0.68 28.70
N ALA A 18 -10.16 0.10 28.36
CA ALA A 18 -10.79 0.04 27.05
C ALA A 18 -9.77 0.57 26.03
N CYS A 19 -9.13 -0.33 25.28
CA CYS A 19 -8.46 0.03 24.05
C CYS A 19 -9.53 0.64 23.14
N THR A 20 -9.46 1.96 22.95
CA THR A 20 -10.29 2.70 22.01
C THR A 20 -10.06 2.13 20.61
N GLY A 21 -11.02 1.37 20.11
CA GLY A 21 -11.05 0.90 18.73
C GLY A 21 -11.19 2.10 17.80
N GLY A 22 -10.07 2.55 17.25
CA GLY A 22 -10.06 3.39 16.05
C GLY A 22 -10.62 2.61 14.86
N PRO A 23 -10.91 3.29 13.72
CA PRO A 23 -11.50 2.63 12.57
C PRO A 23 -10.63 1.44 12.12
N LEU A 24 -11.28 0.29 11.94
CA LEU A 24 -10.70 -0.98 11.51
C LEU A 24 -10.27 -0.91 10.03
N GLY A 25 -9.25 -0.12 9.73
CA GLY A 25 -8.50 -0.21 8.47
C GLY A 25 -7.24 -1.05 8.67
N LEU A 26 -6.78 -1.71 7.60
CA LEU A 26 -5.40 -2.20 7.55
C LEU A 26 -4.44 -1.00 7.73
N ALA A 27 -3.36 -1.19 8.47
CA ALA A 27 -2.38 -0.14 8.72
C ALA A 27 -1.04 -0.45 8.05
N MET A 28 -0.36 0.60 7.58
CA MET A 28 1.04 0.50 7.19
C MET A 28 1.92 0.36 8.44
N ALA A 29 2.88 -0.58 8.41
CA ALA A 29 3.86 -0.67 9.48
C ALA A 29 4.66 0.65 9.59
N PRO A 30 5.15 1.02 10.79
CA PRO A 30 6.01 2.18 10.95
C PRO A 30 7.24 2.16 10.02
N ASN A 31 7.72 3.34 9.64
CA ASN A 31 8.88 3.51 8.76
C ASN A 31 8.75 2.78 7.41
N SER A 32 7.53 2.69 6.87
CA SER A 32 7.26 2.06 5.57
C SER A 32 6.89 3.09 4.51
N VAL A 33 7.19 2.79 3.26
CA VAL A 33 6.79 3.59 2.10
C VAL A 33 6.05 2.70 1.10
N LEU A 34 4.84 3.10 0.75
CA LEU A 34 4.06 2.47 -0.31
C LEU A 34 3.91 3.46 -1.47
N ILE A 35 4.53 3.14 -2.59
CA ILE A 35 4.40 3.86 -3.86
C ILE A 35 3.31 3.18 -4.67
N VAL A 36 2.36 3.91 -5.21
CA VAL A 36 1.25 3.37 -6.00
C VAL A 36 1.11 4.10 -7.32
N THR A 37 1.04 3.34 -8.40
CA THR A 37 0.65 3.81 -9.73
C THR A 37 -0.24 2.78 -10.40
N ARG A 38 -1.15 3.26 -11.25
CA ARG A 38 -1.81 2.38 -12.21
C ARG A 38 -0.84 1.95 -13.32
N HIS A 39 -1.09 0.79 -13.93
CA HIS A 39 -0.45 0.40 -15.19
C HIS A 39 -0.52 1.53 -16.23
N ALA A 40 0.42 1.58 -17.17
CA ALA A 40 0.50 2.62 -18.20
C ALA A 40 -0.59 2.46 -19.29
N ASP A 41 -0.66 3.45 -20.19
CA ASP A 41 -1.63 3.51 -21.29
C ASP A 41 -1.63 2.22 -22.13
N ARG A 42 -2.81 1.70 -22.46
CA ARG A 42 -2.97 0.40 -23.12
C ARG A 42 -4.05 0.40 -24.19
N GLU A 43 -3.95 -0.57 -25.09
CA GLU A 43 -4.99 -1.04 -26.01
C GLU A 43 -5.09 -2.55 -25.87
N GLY A 44 -6.26 -3.08 -25.48
CA GLY A 44 -6.35 -4.46 -25.01
C GLY A 44 -5.43 -4.69 -23.80
N GLU A 45 -4.63 -5.75 -23.82
CA GLU A 45 -3.63 -6.03 -22.76
C GLU A 45 -2.25 -5.42 -23.04
N ASP A 46 -2.03 -4.89 -24.24
CA ASP A 46 -0.74 -4.36 -24.66
C ASP A 46 -0.61 -2.88 -24.35
N LEU A 47 0.60 -2.48 -23.92
CA LEU A 47 0.90 -1.07 -23.76
C LEU A 47 0.97 -0.37 -25.12
N THR A 48 0.33 0.78 -25.24
CA THR A 48 0.47 1.64 -26.43
C THR A 48 1.88 2.23 -26.51
N ALA A 49 2.23 2.92 -27.60
CA ALA A 49 3.49 3.64 -27.69
C ALA A 49 3.66 4.67 -26.55
N LYS A 50 2.59 5.40 -26.24
CA LYS A 50 2.51 6.32 -25.10
C LYS A 50 2.69 5.58 -23.76
N GLY A 51 2.04 4.42 -23.61
CA GLY A 51 2.18 3.59 -22.42
C GLY A 51 3.60 3.10 -22.18
N ARG A 52 4.28 2.65 -23.24
CA ARG A 52 5.71 2.26 -23.16
C ARG A 52 6.61 3.44 -22.81
N GLN A 53 6.32 4.65 -23.32
CA GLN A 53 7.05 5.86 -22.92
C GLN A 53 6.83 6.18 -21.44
N ARG A 54 5.59 6.08 -20.97
CA ARG A 54 5.26 6.29 -19.56
C ARG A 54 5.94 5.26 -18.65
N ALA A 55 5.91 3.99 -19.01
CA ALA A 55 6.60 2.91 -18.28
C ALA A 55 8.10 3.19 -18.13
N ARG A 56 8.76 3.72 -19.18
CA ARG A 56 10.16 4.17 -19.09
C ARG A 56 10.33 5.40 -18.20
N ALA A 57 9.41 6.36 -18.26
CA ALA A 57 9.45 7.56 -17.44
C ALA A 57 9.33 7.28 -15.92
N LEU A 58 8.73 6.14 -15.54
CA LEU A 58 8.67 5.71 -14.13
C LEU A 58 10.07 5.55 -13.51
N VAL A 59 11.08 5.17 -14.31
CA VAL A 59 12.47 5.04 -13.85
C VAL A 59 12.99 6.39 -13.34
N ALA A 60 12.83 7.45 -14.14
CA ALA A 60 13.24 8.79 -13.77
C ALA A 60 12.39 9.37 -12.63
N ALA A 61 11.09 9.07 -12.60
CA ALA A 61 10.18 9.55 -11.56
C ALA A 61 10.53 9.03 -10.14
N LEU A 62 11.22 7.88 -10.07
CA LEU A 62 11.66 7.25 -8.84
C LEU A 62 13.17 7.33 -8.65
N ASP A 63 13.88 8.15 -9.43
CA ASP A 63 15.30 8.32 -9.26
C ASP A 63 15.65 8.95 -7.90
N GLY A 64 16.73 8.50 -7.29
CA GLY A 64 17.12 8.87 -5.93
C GLY A 64 16.17 8.40 -4.81
N MET A 65 15.04 7.75 -5.12
CA MET A 65 14.13 7.22 -4.11
C MET A 65 14.52 5.78 -3.73
N PRO A 66 14.63 5.46 -2.43
CA PRO A 66 14.80 4.08 -1.98
C PRO A 66 13.65 3.21 -2.47
N LEU A 67 13.97 2.02 -2.95
CA LEU A 67 13.00 1.01 -3.36
C LEU A 67 13.60 -0.36 -3.08
N ASP A 68 12.85 -1.21 -2.38
CA ASP A 68 13.26 -2.54 -1.96
C ASP A 68 12.60 -3.64 -2.80
N ALA A 69 11.38 -3.39 -3.31
CA ALA A 69 10.65 -4.38 -4.10
C ALA A 69 9.59 -3.76 -5.00
N ILE A 70 9.28 -4.48 -6.08
CA ILE A 70 8.24 -4.15 -7.06
C ILE A 70 7.16 -5.23 -7.00
N TYR A 71 5.92 -4.81 -6.76
CA TYR A 71 4.75 -5.67 -6.72
C TYR A 71 3.75 -5.30 -7.82
N ALA A 72 3.15 -6.31 -8.43
CA ALA A 72 2.12 -6.16 -9.45
C ALA A 72 1.22 -7.41 -9.47
N PRO A 73 0.01 -7.33 -10.02
CA PRO A 73 -0.71 -8.54 -10.40
C PRO A 73 -0.01 -9.23 -11.58
N GLY A 74 -0.28 -10.52 -11.75
CA GLY A 74 0.27 -11.33 -12.87
C GLY A 74 -0.28 -10.99 -14.26
N ILE A 75 -0.72 -9.75 -14.48
CA ILE A 75 -1.39 -9.29 -15.70
C ILE A 75 -0.38 -8.57 -16.58
N LYS A 76 -0.38 -8.89 -17.88
CA LYS A 76 0.61 -8.41 -18.85
C LYS A 76 0.84 -6.90 -18.82
N ARG A 77 -0.20 -6.07 -18.93
CA ARG A 77 -0.07 -4.60 -18.87
C ARG A 77 0.65 -4.09 -17.61
N ASN A 78 0.44 -4.73 -16.47
CA ASN A 78 1.06 -4.36 -15.20
C ASN A 78 2.55 -4.74 -15.21
N LEU A 79 2.85 -5.97 -15.63
CA LEU A 79 4.22 -6.47 -15.76
C LEU A 79 5.03 -5.67 -16.79
N ASP A 80 4.44 -5.34 -17.94
CA ASP A 80 5.08 -4.52 -18.97
C ASP A 80 5.32 -3.08 -18.50
N THR A 81 4.44 -2.54 -17.65
CA THR A 81 4.66 -1.22 -17.03
C THR A 81 5.80 -1.28 -16.02
N ALA A 82 5.92 -2.38 -15.28
CA ALA A 82 6.97 -2.59 -14.28
C ALA A 82 8.34 -2.86 -14.89
N ALA A 83 8.40 -3.48 -16.07
CA ALA A 83 9.62 -4.03 -16.66
C ALA A 83 10.78 -3.02 -16.77
N PRO A 84 10.59 -1.76 -17.21
CA PRO A 84 11.69 -0.79 -17.25
C PRO A 84 12.28 -0.46 -15.87
N LEU A 85 11.41 -0.30 -14.86
CA LEU A 85 11.84 -0.04 -13.48
C LEU A 85 12.56 -1.24 -12.89
N ALA A 86 12.02 -2.44 -13.11
CA ALA A 86 12.63 -3.70 -12.68
C ALA A 86 14.03 -3.87 -13.27
N ALA A 87 14.20 -3.64 -14.57
CA ALA A 87 15.49 -3.69 -15.25
C ALA A 87 16.47 -2.65 -14.69
N ALA A 88 16.02 -1.40 -14.49
CA ALA A 88 16.87 -0.31 -14.00
C ALA A 88 17.33 -0.51 -12.54
N ARG A 89 16.53 -1.20 -11.72
CA ARG A 89 16.84 -1.49 -10.32
C ARG A 89 17.48 -2.86 -10.09
N GLY A 90 17.55 -3.72 -11.13
CA GLY A 90 18.02 -5.10 -10.98
C GLY A 90 17.07 -5.97 -10.14
N PHE A 91 15.77 -5.65 -10.13
CA PHE A 91 14.76 -6.34 -9.33
C PHE A 91 13.90 -7.28 -10.17
N ALA A 92 13.35 -8.29 -9.51
CA ALA A 92 12.23 -9.05 -10.03
C ALA A 92 10.90 -8.35 -9.69
N VAL A 93 9.85 -8.66 -10.47
CA VAL A 93 8.48 -8.24 -10.15
C VAL A 93 7.80 -9.36 -9.35
N HIS A 94 7.49 -9.08 -8.09
CA HIS A 94 6.77 -9.99 -7.22
C HIS A 94 5.27 -9.93 -7.49
N ARG A 95 4.62 -11.09 -7.60
CA ARG A 95 3.21 -11.17 -7.94
C ARG A 95 2.36 -11.22 -6.67
N ILE A 96 1.40 -10.33 -6.56
CA ILE A 96 0.32 -10.39 -5.55
C ILE A 96 -1.02 -10.48 -6.31
N PRO A 97 -1.96 -11.36 -5.91
CA PRO A 97 -3.29 -11.43 -6.50
C PRO A 97 -4.00 -10.07 -6.52
N GLN A 98 -4.83 -9.82 -7.53
CA GLN A 98 -5.44 -8.49 -7.70
C GLN A 98 -6.69 -8.28 -6.84
N GLU A 99 -7.30 -9.35 -6.33
CA GLU A 99 -8.63 -9.35 -5.72
C GLU A 99 -8.63 -8.68 -4.34
N ALA A 100 -7.59 -8.93 -3.55
CA ALA A 100 -7.41 -8.39 -2.21
C ALA A 100 -5.91 -8.21 -1.89
N PRO A 101 -5.21 -7.26 -2.56
CA PRO A 101 -3.75 -7.18 -2.45
C PRO A 101 -3.27 -6.57 -1.13
N THR A 102 -4.12 -5.79 -0.43
CA THR A 102 -3.69 -4.87 0.62
C THR A 102 -2.95 -5.56 1.75
N ALA A 103 -3.53 -6.60 2.35
CA ALA A 103 -2.90 -7.30 3.48
C ALA A 103 -1.52 -7.89 3.11
N ALA A 104 -1.42 -8.54 1.95
CA ALA A 104 -0.16 -9.10 1.47
C ALA A 104 0.87 -8.00 1.17
N LEU A 105 0.43 -6.88 0.59
CA LEU A 105 1.29 -5.75 0.28
C LEU A 105 1.81 -5.06 1.55
N MET A 106 0.95 -4.87 2.56
CA MET A 106 1.34 -4.30 3.86
C MET A 106 2.33 -5.20 4.59
N GLN A 107 2.09 -6.51 4.58
CA GLN A 107 3.02 -7.48 5.18
C GLN A 107 4.37 -7.47 4.46
N ALA A 108 4.37 -7.48 3.13
CA ALA A 108 5.60 -7.56 2.34
C ALA A 108 6.42 -6.27 2.38
N GLY A 109 5.74 -5.12 2.51
CA GLY A 109 6.33 -3.78 2.58
C GLY A 109 6.65 -3.28 4.00
N ALA A 110 6.45 -4.09 5.04
CA ALA A 110 6.67 -3.65 6.42
C ALA A 110 8.14 -3.22 6.65
N GLY A 111 8.33 -1.96 7.05
CA GLY A 111 9.63 -1.33 7.27
C GLY A 111 10.46 -1.10 5.99
N LYS A 112 9.81 -1.14 4.82
CA LYS A 112 10.46 -1.07 3.50
C LYS A 112 9.80 -0.02 2.62
N SER A 113 10.47 0.33 1.53
CA SER A 113 9.92 1.09 0.42
C SER A 113 9.55 0.17 -0.73
N VAL A 114 8.26 0.06 -1.05
CA VAL A 114 7.77 -0.85 -2.08
C VAL A 114 6.86 -0.12 -3.05
N ILE A 115 6.79 -0.60 -4.30
CA ILE A 115 5.85 -0.08 -5.29
C ILE A 115 4.80 -1.11 -5.67
N TRP A 116 3.54 -0.69 -5.74
CA TRP A 116 2.44 -1.40 -6.37
C TRP A 116 2.08 -0.79 -7.73
N ILE A 117 2.16 -1.61 -8.78
CA ILE A 117 1.78 -1.24 -10.15
C ILE A 117 0.45 -1.92 -10.47
N GLY A 118 -0.65 -1.22 -10.19
CA GLY A 118 -1.99 -1.78 -10.08
C GLY A 118 -2.96 -1.48 -11.22
N ASN A 119 -4.24 -1.79 -10.97
CA ASN A 119 -5.40 -1.47 -11.80
C ASN A 119 -6.36 -0.59 -11.00
N LYS A 120 -7.31 0.08 -11.66
CA LYS A 120 -8.24 0.99 -10.97
C LYS A 120 -8.93 0.33 -9.76
N GLY A 121 -9.48 -0.88 -9.96
CA GLY A 121 -10.23 -1.57 -8.90
C GLY A 121 -9.36 -1.89 -7.69
N ASN A 122 -8.21 -2.52 -7.89
CA ASN A 122 -7.35 -2.92 -6.78
C ASN A 122 -6.62 -1.76 -6.10
N ILE A 123 -6.39 -0.65 -6.82
CA ILE A 123 -5.92 0.60 -6.20
C ILE A 123 -7.02 1.21 -5.34
N ALA A 124 -8.28 1.20 -5.80
CA ALA A 124 -9.41 1.67 -4.99
C ALA A 124 -9.58 0.82 -3.72
N THR A 125 -9.46 -0.51 -3.82
CA THR A 125 -9.48 -1.41 -2.66
C THR A 125 -8.35 -1.10 -1.66
N ILE A 126 -7.12 -0.85 -2.12
CA ILE A 126 -6.02 -0.43 -1.23
C ILE A 126 -6.37 0.87 -0.50
N TRP A 127 -6.98 1.83 -1.20
CA TRP A 127 -7.39 3.11 -0.60
C TRP A 127 -8.47 2.93 0.46
N GLU A 128 -9.47 2.11 0.19
CA GLU A 128 -10.55 1.78 1.11
C GLU A 128 -10.04 1.03 2.35
N ASP A 129 -9.26 -0.02 2.14
CA ASP A 129 -8.71 -0.86 3.21
C ASP A 129 -7.79 -0.06 4.15
N LEU A 130 -7.06 0.92 3.62
CA LEU A 130 -6.19 1.81 4.40
C LEU A 130 -6.93 3.03 4.97
N GLY A 131 -8.23 3.17 4.71
CA GLY A 131 -9.05 4.27 5.22
C GLY A 131 -8.65 5.65 4.70
N LEU A 132 -8.11 5.74 3.48
CA LEU A 132 -7.60 6.98 2.90
C LEU A 132 -8.71 7.85 2.32
N SER A 133 -8.80 9.10 2.75
CA SER A 133 -9.80 10.06 2.26
C SER A 133 -9.41 10.75 0.95
N ASP A 134 -8.11 10.82 0.64
CA ASP A 134 -7.63 11.42 -0.60
C ASP A 134 -8.00 10.57 -1.82
N PRO A 135 -8.22 11.19 -3.01
CA PRO A 135 -8.43 10.44 -4.24
C PRO A 135 -7.26 9.51 -4.56
N ALA A 136 -7.57 8.29 -5.01
CA ALA A 136 -6.58 7.31 -5.42
C ALA A 136 -5.95 7.63 -6.80
N PRO A 137 -4.72 7.16 -7.10
CA PRO A 137 -4.01 7.43 -8.36
C PRO A 137 -4.56 6.59 -9.53
N LEU A 138 -5.76 6.92 -10.00
CA LEU A 138 -6.50 6.12 -10.99
C LEU A 138 -6.25 6.56 -12.45
N ALA A 139 -5.75 7.77 -12.68
CA ALA A 139 -5.39 8.23 -14.01
C ALA A 139 -4.01 7.71 -14.43
N TYR A 140 -3.78 7.62 -15.74
CA TYR A 140 -2.46 7.22 -16.24
C TYR A 140 -1.42 8.28 -15.87
N GLY A 141 -0.30 7.83 -15.31
CA GLY A 141 0.78 8.71 -14.89
C GLY A 141 0.59 9.31 -13.50
N ASP A 142 -0.50 9.02 -12.79
CA ASP A 142 -0.59 9.36 -11.38
C ASP A 142 0.38 8.48 -10.59
N LEU A 143 1.11 9.10 -9.67
CA LEU A 143 2.03 8.44 -8.75
C LEU A 143 1.77 8.97 -7.35
N HIS A 144 1.36 8.10 -6.44
CA HIS A 144 1.08 8.47 -5.05
C HIS A 144 2.06 7.74 -4.14
N ILE A 145 2.61 8.45 -3.16
CA ILE A 145 3.63 7.95 -2.26
C ILE A 145 3.13 8.14 -0.83
N LEU A 146 2.73 7.02 -0.23
CA LEU A 146 2.31 6.94 1.16
C LEU A 146 3.53 6.66 2.03
N ARG A 147 3.70 7.40 3.12
CA ARG A 147 4.80 7.20 4.09
C ARG A 147 4.24 7.10 5.49
N SER A 148 4.59 6.02 6.18
CA SER A 148 4.35 5.83 7.61
C SER A 148 5.60 6.21 8.39
N ASP A 149 5.49 7.10 9.35
CA ASP A 149 6.60 7.46 10.26
C ASP A 149 6.78 6.42 11.38
N SER A 150 7.63 6.71 12.37
CA SER A 150 7.90 5.81 13.49
C SER A 150 6.71 5.61 14.43
N ASP A 151 5.77 6.55 14.43
CA ASP A 151 4.60 6.57 15.31
C ASP A 151 3.35 6.04 14.60
N GLY A 152 3.48 5.65 13.32
CA GLY A 152 2.39 5.20 12.47
C GLY A 152 1.60 6.34 11.81
N GLY A 153 2.09 7.58 11.92
CA GLY A 153 1.55 8.73 11.23
C GLY A 153 1.73 8.60 9.72
N LEU A 154 0.65 8.82 8.97
CA LEU A 154 0.64 8.65 7.52
C LEU A 154 0.67 10.00 6.79
N THR A 155 1.55 10.11 5.80
CA THR A 155 1.58 11.24 4.87
C THR A 155 1.44 10.75 3.43
N LEU A 156 0.84 11.58 2.57
CA LEU A 156 0.63 11.31 1.16
C LEU A 156 1.26 12.42 0.30
N ASP A 157 2.20 12.02 -0.56
CA ASP A 157 2.75 12.87 -1.62
C ASP A 157 2.16 12.44 -2.98
N ARG A 158 1.67 13.41 -3.76
CA ARG A 158 0.99 13.19 -5.04
C ARG A 158 1.81 13.81 -6.17
N ARG A 159 2.19 12.96 -7.13
CA ARG A 159 3.00 13.33 -8.28
C ARG A 159 2.36 12.84 -9.57
N ARG A 160 2.88 13.33 -10.69
CA ARG A 160 2.63 12.75 -12.02
C ARG A 160 3.93 12.49 -12.76
N TYR A 161 3.90 11.55 -13.71
CA TYR A 161 5.06 11.19 -14.52
C TYR A 161 4.68 10.75 -15.94
N GLY A 162 5.65 10.88 -16.85
CA GLY A 162 5.50 10.50 -18.25
C GLY A 162 4.72 11.53 -19.07
N PRO A 163 4.35 11.17 -20.31
CA PRO A 163 3.69 12.09 -21.24
C PRO A 163 2.29 12.51 -20.75
N ASP A 164 1.84 13.70 -21.14
CA ASP A 164 0.46 14.14 -20.93
C ASP A 164 -0.53 13.27 -21.71
#